data_AF-A0A9Q0F7B9-F1
#
_entry.id   AF-A0A9Q0F7B9-F1
#
_cell.length_a   1.000
_cell.length_b   1.000
_cell.length_c   1.000
_cell.angle_alpha   90.00
_cell.angle_beta   90.00
_cell.angle_gamma   90.00
#
_symmetry.space_group_name_H-M   'P 1'
#
loop_
_entity.id
_entity.type
_entity.pdbx_description
1 polymer ?
#
loop_
_entity_poly.entity_id
_entity_poly.type
_entity_poly.pdbx_seq_one_letter_code
_entity_poly.pdbx_strand_id
1 'polypeptide(L)'
;MADSQSPTPPVFSVRIVSIDYYTAPPIPSVDICYSSFQGGKVKEVPVIRVYGSTPAGQKTCLHIHGAFPYFYVPCSDILISSNKPGDASYTDTIALALEKALKLKGNAGSKRQHVHGCSLVRAKRFYGYHSSEELFVKIYLEGQFLAKVCSLMNLIFLSFSSFW
;
A
#
# COMPACT_ATOMS: atom_id res chain seq x y z
N MET A 1 -0.98 29.42 41.38
CA MET A 1 -1.15 29.57 39.91
C MET A 1 -1.87 28.32 39.45
N ALA A 2 -3.15 28.44 39.12
CA ALA A 2 -3.97 27.31 38.70
C ALA A 2 -3.71 27.06 37.21
N ASP A 3 -3.21 25.88 36.87
CA ASP A 3 -3.07 25.43 35.49
C ASP A 3 -4.46 25.16 34.93
N SER A 4 -4.96 26.08 34.10
CA SER A 4 -6.15 25.90 33.30
C SER A 4 -5.83 24.94 32.15
N GLN A 5 -5.92 23.63 32.40
CA GLN A 5 -5.94 22.62 31.36
C GLN A 5 -7.24 22.80 30.55
N SER A 6 -7.13 23.18 29.28
CA SER A 6 -8.24 23.11 28.34
C SER A 6 -8.71 21.64 28.25
N PRO A 7 -10.03 21.37 28.23
CA PRO A 7 -10.52 20.01 28.12
C PRO A 7 -10.05 19.43 26.78
N THR A 8 -9.18 18.43 26.83
CA THR A 8 -8.82 17.63 25.65
C THR A 8 -10.11 17.08 25.04
N PRO A 9 -10.33 17.19 23.72
CA PRO A 9 -11.54 16.68 23.10
C PRO A 9 -11.68 15.19 23.43
N PRO A 10 -12.91 14.71 23.67
CA PRO A 10 -13.12 13.32 24.07
C PRO A 10 -12.57 12.37 22.99
N VAL A 11 -11.53 11.62 23.35
CA VAL A 11 -10.89 10.66 22.46
C VAL A 11 -11.70 9.38 22.44
N PHE A 12 -12.21 9.00 21.27
CA PHE A 12 -12.78 7.68 21.07
C PHE A 12 -11.67 6.63 21.13
N SER A 13 -11.81 5.65 22.02
CA SER A 13 -10.81 4.59 22.23
C SER A 13 -11.46 3.21 22.25
N VAL A 14 -10.75 2.23 21.68
CA VAL A 14 -11.19 0.84 21.57
C VAL A 14 -10.01 -0.07 21.85
N ARG A 15 -10.18 -1.03 22.76
CA ARG A 15 -9.20 -2.11 22.98
C ARG A 15 -9.27 -3.09 21.80
N ILE A 16 -8.14 -3.32 21.14
CA ILE A 16 -8.03 -4.28 20.05
C ILE A 16 -8.05 -5.70 20.61
N VAL A 17 -9.02 -6.51 20.20
CA VAL A 17 -9.13 -7.94 20.55
C VAL A 17 -8.84 -8.82 19.34
N SER A 18 -9.40 -8.47 18.19
CA SER A 18 -9.17 -9.18 16.93
C SER A 18 -9.19 -8.19 15.77
N ILE A 19 -8.42 -8.49 14.72
CA ILE A 19 -8.38 -7.72 13.48
C ILE A 19 -8.59 -8.67 12.32
N ASP A 20 -9.46 -8.29 11.39
CA ASP A 20 -9.56 -8.94 10.09
C ASP A 20 -9.64 -7.89 8.96
N TYR A 21 -9.68 -8.37 7.72
CA TYR A 21 -9.85 -7.51 6.56
C TYR A 21 -10.79 -8.15 5.54
N TYR A 22 -11.47 -7.32 4.77
CA TYR A 22 -12.28 -7.75 3.63
C TYR A 22 -12.22 -6.69 2.52
N THR A 23 -12.73 -7.02 1.34
CA THR A 23 -12.86 -6.09 0.21
C THR A 23 -14.31 -5.67 0.05
N ALA A 24 -14.55 -4.37 -0.14
CA ALA A 24 -15.89 -3.80 -0.30
C ALA A 24 -15.90 -2.72 -1.40
N PRO A 25 -17.06 -2.40 -2.01
CA PRO A 25 -17.19 -1.21 -2.86
C PRO A 25 -16.85 0.07 -2.07
N PRO A 26 -16.18 1.06 -2.69
CA PRO A 26 -15.77 2.28 -2.00
C PRO A 26 -16.96 3.16 -1.60
N ILE A 27 -16.90 3.73 -0.40
CA ILE A 27 -17.91 4.66 0.13
C ILE A 27 -17.52 6.11 -0.23
N PRO A 28 -18.39 6.89 -0.92
CA PRO A 28 -18.09 8.23 -1.45
C PRO A 28 -17.65 9.36 -0.50
N SER A 29 -17.40 9.10 0.78
CA SER A 29 -16.90 10.08 1.76
C SER A 29 -15.69 9.62 2.56
N VAL A 30 -15.37 8.32 2.52
CA VAL A 30 -14.34 7.70 3.35
C VAL A 30 -13.27 7.01 2.49
N ASP A 31 -13.62 6.61 1.27
CA ASP A 31 -12.76 5.84 0.39
C ASP A 31 -12.37 6.60 -0.88
N ILE A 32 -11.29 6.13 -1.51
CA ILE A 32 -10.87 6.58 -2.83
C ILE A 32 -11.76 5.91 -3.87
N CYS A 33 -12.72 6.66 -4.43
CA CYS A 33 -13.66 6.15 -5.43
C CYS A 33 -13.13 6.22 -6.88
N TYR A 34 -12.06 6.98 -7.12
CA TYR A 34 -11.49 7.19 -8.45
C TYR A 34 -9.98 7.06 -8.40
N SER A 35 -9.42 6.20 -9.26
CA SER A 35 -7.98 6.06 -9.41
C SER A 35 -7.53 6.87 -10.63
N SER A 36 -6.67 7.86 -10.41
CA SER A 36 -6.00 8.60 -11.50
C SER A 36 -5.17 7.66 -12.38
N PHE A 37 -4.60 6.61 -11.78
CA PHE A 37 -3.80 5.60 -12.47
C PHE A 37 -4.65 4.71 -13.40
N GLN A 38 -5.88 4.38 -13.00
CA GLN A 38 -6.83 3.62 -13.82
C GLN A 38 -7.58 4.49 -14.85
N GLY A 39 -7.68 5.80 -14.59
CA GLY A 39 -8.60 6.69 -15.29
C GLY A 39 -10.07 6.30 -15.09
N GLY A 40 -10.40 5.63 -13.97
CA GLY A 40 -11.70 4.98 -13.77
C GLY A 40 -12.12 4.84 -12.31
N LYS A 41 -13.37 4.37 -12.13
CA LYS A 41 -13.96 4.10 -10.81
C LYS A 41 -13.32 2.87 -10.17
N VAL A 42 -12.85 3.02 -8.95
CA VAL A 42 -12.35 1.92 -8.12
C VAL A 42 -13.53 1.00 -7.79
N LYS A 43 -13.37 -0.29 -8.04
CA LYS A 43 -14.44 -1.28 -7.83
C LYS A 43 -14.48 -1.80 -6.40
N GLU A 44 -13.31 -1.99 -5.80
CA GLU A 44 -13.16 -2.57 -4.47
C GLU A 44 -12.00 -1.91 -3.73
N VAL A 45 -12.17 -1.73 -2.43
CA VAL A 45 -11.15 -1.20 -1.52
C VAL A 45 -10.99 -2.14 -0.31
N PRO A 46 -9.77 -2.24 0.25
CA PRO A 46 -9.55 -2.99 1.47
C PRO A 46 -10.13 -2.23 2.66
N VAL A 47 -10.91 -2.93 3.48
CA VAL A 47 -11.45 -2.43 4.75
C VAL A 47 -10.94 -3.33 5.87
N ILE A 48 -10.31 -2.72 6.87
CA ILE A 48 -9.82 -3.43 8.06
C ILE A 48 -10.91 -3.33 9.13
N ARG A 49 -11.32 -4.45 9.73
CA ARG A 49 -12.21 -4.43 10.88
C ARG A 49 -11.44 -4.71 12.15
N VAL A 50 -11.67 -3.87 13.16
CA VAL A 50 -11.11 -4.02 14.49
C VAL A 50 -12.26 -4.34 15.45
N TYR A 51 -12.21 -5.52 16.04
CA TYR A 51 -13.15 -5.96 17.06
C TYR A 51 -12.57 -5.69 18.43
N GLY A 52 -13.39 -5.13 19.31
CA GLY A 52 -12.90 -4.64 20.58
C GLY A 52 -13.98 -4.21 21.55
N SER A 53 -13.54 -3.50 22.59
CA SER A 53 -14.45 -2.85 23.53
C SER A 53 -13.98 -1.45 23.89
N THR A 54 -14.93 -0.53 24.08
CA THR A 54 -14.65 0.80 24.63
C THR A 54 -14.25 0.70 26.11
N PRO A 55 -13.66 1.75 26.72
CA PRO A 55 -13.39 1.77 28.17
C PRO A 55 -14.64 1.54 29.02
N ALA A 56 -15.83 1.87 28.50
CA ALA A 56 -17.12 1.60 29.14
C ALA A 56 -17.60 0.15 28.99
N GLY A 57 -16.82 -0.74 28.35
CA GLY A 57 -17.14 -2.16 28.17
C GLY A 57 -18.09 -2.48 27.02
N GLN A 58 -18.44 -1.49 26.17
CA GLN A 58 -19.32 -1.72 25.02
C GLN A 58 -18.55 -2.45 23.92
N LYS A 59 -19.11 -3.52 23.37
CA LYS A 59 -18.52 -4.22 22.22
C LYS A 59 -18.60 -3.32 20.98
N THR A 60 -17.51 -3.27 20.21
CA THR A 60 -17.40 -2.41 19.04
C THR A 60 -16.75 -3.16 17.88
N CYS A 61 -17.24 -2.89 16.67
CA CYS A 61 -16.60 -3.25 15.41
C CYS A 61 -16.29 -1.95 14.66
N LEU A 62 -15.01 -1.59 14.59
CA LEU A 62 -14.54 -0.38 13.90
C LEU A 62 -14.09 -0.75 12.49
N HIS A 63 -14.54 0.01 11.48
CA HIS A 63 -14.10 -0.13 10.10
C HIS A 63 -13.08 0.95 9.77
N ILE A 64 -11.89 0.54 9.37
CA ILE A 64 -10.81 1.43 8.95
C ILE A 64 -10.70 1.35 7.42
N HIS A 65 -10.81 2.51 6.81
CA HIS A 65 -10.84 2.75 5.37
C HIS A 65 -9.56 3.46 4.93
N GLY A 66 -9.23 3.41 3.63
CA GLY A 66 -8.04 4.08 3.07
C GLY A 66 -6.69 3.42 3.37
N ALA A 67 -6.67 2.26 4.02
CA ALA A 67 -5.45 1.53 4.36
C ALA A 67 -5.10 0.49 3.28
N PHE A 68 -4.41 0.93 2.22
CA PHE A 68 -3.98 0.04 1.13
C PHE A 68 -2.67 -0.67 1.45
N PRO A 69 -2.55 -1.98 1.13
CA PRO A 69 -1.29 -2.69 1.25
C PRO A 69 -0.25 -2.13 0.27
N TYR A 70 1.01 -2.09 0.69
CA TYR A 70 2.11 -1.57 -0.12
C TYR A 70 3.41 -2.33 0.11
N PHE A 71 4.35 -2.16 -0.82
CA PHE A 71 5.74 -2.60 -0.68
C PHE A 71 6.68 -1.55 -1.30
N TYR A 72 7.98 -1.69 -1.01
CA TYR A 72 9.02 -0.78 -1.50
C TYR A 72 9.96 -1.51 -2.45
N VAL A 73 10.36 -0.83 -3.51
CA VAL A 73 11.39 -1.29 -4.45
C VAL A 73 12.45 -0.20 -4.61
N PRO A 74 13.75 -0.48 -4.46
CA PRO A 74 14.81 0.49 -4.73
C PRO A 74 14.76 0.95 -6.19
N CYS A 75 14.89 2.26 -6.44
CA CYS A 75 14.93 2.78 -7.82
C CYS A 75 16.17 2.27 -8.58
N SER A 76 17.27 1.95 -7.89
CA SER A 76 18.47 1.36 -8.48
C SER A 76 18.21 0.06 -9.22
N ASP A 77 17.22 -0.71 -8.75
CA ASP A 77 16.93 -2.06 -9.24
C ASP A 77 15.94 -2.01 -10.43
N ILE A 78 15.31 -0.86 -10.64
CA ILE A 78 14.35 -0.61 -11.71
C ILE A 78 15.12 -0.02 -12.91
N LEU A 79 15.64 -0.89 -13.78
CA LEU A 79 16.40 -0.54 -14.99
C LEU A 79 15.53 0.07 -16.12
N ILE A 80 14.56 0.92 -15.79
CA ILE A 80 13.71 1.58 -16.78
C ILE A 80 14.42 2.85 -17.24
N SER A 81 14.97 2.74 -18.45
CA SER A 81 15.54 3.75 -19.35
C SER A 81 15.27 5.24 -19.03
N SER A 82 16.36 6.00 -19.01
CA SER A 82 16.52 7.43 -19.36
C SER A 82 15.79 8.53 -18.57
N ASN A 83 14.82 8.25 -17.71
CA ASN A 83 14.15 9.30 -16.93
C ASN A 83 14.78 9.47 -15.54
N LYS A 84 15.09 10.72 -15.17
CA LYS A 84 15.65 11.05 -13.84
C LYS A 84 14.59 10.76 -12.75
N PRO A 85 14.96 10.13 -11.62
CA PRO A 85 14.04 9.89 -10.52
C PRO A 85 13.66 11.24 -9.90
N GLY A 86 12.44 11.70 -10.18
CA GLY A 86 11.96 13.04 -9.83
C GLY A 86 10.90 13.59 -10.78
N ASP A 87 10.74 13.00 -11.96
CA ASP A 87 9.65 13.32 -12.87
C ASP A 87 8.39 12.47 -12.55
N ALA A 88 7.21 13.09 -12.57
CA ALA A 88 5.92 12.41 -12.35
C ALA A 88 5.69 11.30 -13.39
N SER A 89 6.29 11.43 -14.57
CA SER A 89 6.26 10.41 -15.62
C SER A 89 6.93 9.08 -15.22
N TYR A 90 7.91 9.12 -14.29
CA TYR A 90 8.67 7.94 -13.86
C TYR A 90 7.79 6.97 -13.06
N THR A 91 7.02 7.48 -12.11
CA THR A 91 6.09 6.69 -11.30
C THR A 91 5.00 6.04 -12.14
N ASP A 92 4.41 6.79 -13.08
CA ASP A 92 3.36 6.25 -13.96
C ASP A 92 3.89 5.15 -14.87
N THR A 93 5.11 5.32 -15.40
CA THR A 93 5.76 4.31 -16.24
C THR A 93 5.99 3.00 -15.47
N ILE A 94 6.47 3.09 -14.23
CA ILE A 94 6.71 1.92 -13.38
C ILE A 94 5.40 1.20 -13.05
N ALA A 95 4.39 1.95 -12.61
CA ALA A 95 3.12 1.36 -12.28
C ALA A 95 2.46 0.70 -13.50
N LEU A 96 2.62 1.27 -14.71
CA LEU A 96 2.11 0.67 -15.96
C LEU A 96 2.87 -0.60 -16.34
N ALA A 97 4.20 -0.59 -16.19
CA ALA A 97 5.03 -1.77 -16.44
C ALA A 97 4.68 -2.91 -15.48
N LEU A 98 4.51 -2.59 -14.19
CA LEU A 98 4.14 -3.57 -13.18
C LEU A 98 2.73 -4.13 -13.41
N GLU A 99 1.75 -3.28 -13.72
CA GLU A 99 0.39 -3.71 -14.02
C GLU A 99 0.37 -4.66 -15.23
N LYS A 100 1.15 -4.38 -16.28
CA LYS A 100 1.32 -5.28 -17.43
C LYS A 100 1.92 -6.63 -17.00
N ALA A 101 3.00 -6.63 -16.21
CA ALA A 101 3.63 -7.86 -15.74
C ALA A 101 2.69 -8.71 -14.87
N LEU A 102 1.91 -8.07 -13.99
CA LEU A 102 0.93 -8.73 -13.14
C LEU A 102 -0.25 -9.31 -13.94
N LYS A 103 -0.73 -8.59 -14.97
CA LYS A 103 -1.76 -9.10 -15.89
C LYS A 103 -1.29 -10.30 -16.71
N LEU A 104 -0.04 -10.30 -17.18
CA LEU A 104 0.54 -11.40 -17.96
C LEU A 104 0.67 -12.69 -17.14
N LYS A 105 0.99 -12.58 -15.84
CA LYS A 105 1.06 -13.73 -14.92
C LYS A 105 -0.31 -14.11 -14.35
N GLY A 106 -1.30 -13.23 -14.48
CA GLY A 106 -2.69 -13.44 -14.11
C GLY A 106 -3.48 -14.19 -15.18
N ASN A 107 -4.72 -14.55 -14.86
CA ASN A 107 -5.59 -15.22 -15.81
C ASN A 107 -6.01 -14.22 -16.90
N ALA A 108 -5.72 -14.51 -18.17
CA ALA A 108 -5.76 -13.59 -19.33
C ALA A 108 -7.14 -12.96 -19.68
N GLY A 109 -8.18 -13.21 -18.88
CA GLY A 109 -9.52 -12.63 -19.03
C GLY A 109 -9.94 -11.64 -17.94
N SER A 110 -9.13 -11.42 -16.90
CA SER A 110 -9.53 -10.55 -15.78
C SER A 110 -9.20 -9.08 -16.05
N LYS A 111 -10.23 -8.23 -16.16
CA LYS A 111 -10.10 -6.75 -16.17
C LYS A 111 -9.76 -6.17 -14.78
N ARG A 112 -9.20 -6.98 -13.87
CA ARG A 112 -8.90 -6.56 -12.49
C ARG A 112 -7.55 -5.84 -12.49
N GLN A 113 -7.53 -4.68 -11.84
CA GLN A 113 -6.32 -3.91 -11.63
C GLN A 113 -5.63 -4.40 -10.36
N HIS A 114 -4.31 -4.39 -10.37
CA HIS A 114 -3.48 -4.91 -9.28
C HIS A 114 -2.77 -3.78 -8.55
N VAL A 115 -2.35 -2.75 -9.28
CA VAL A 115 -1.65 -1.58 -8.74
C VAL A 115 -2.65 -0.44 -8.55
N HIS A 116 -2.82 0.02 -7.31
CA HIS A 116 -3.67 1.18 -7.01
C HIS A 116 -2.97 2.49 -7.40
N GLY A 117 -1.66 2.58 -7.13
CA GLY A 117 -0.83 3.73 -7.43
C GLY A 117 0.59 3.53 -6.91
N CYS A 118 1.44 4.52 -7.12
CA CYS A 118 2.80 4.52 -6.57
C CYS A 118 3.26 5.92 -6.17
N SER A 119 4.24 5.99 -5.28
CA SER A 119 4.83 7.23 -4.79
C SER A 119 6.32 7.07 -4.56
N LEU A 120 7.11 8.11 -4.84
CA LEU A 120 8.54 8.13 -4.58
C LEU A 120 8.82 8.50 -3.11
N VAL A 121 9.68 7.75 -2.45
CA VAL A 121 10.03 7.92 -1.03
C VAL A 121 11.54 7.80 -0.86
N ARG A 122 12.14 8.63 0.01
CA ARG A 122 13.52 8.45 0.46
C ARG A 122 13.53 7.54 1.69
N ALA A 123 14.30 6.46 1.63
CA ALA A 123 14.37 5.48 2.71
C ALA A 123 15.75 4.81 2.74
N LYS A 124 15.98 3.98 3.75
CA LYS A 124 17.23 3.26 3.97
C LYS A 124 16.95 1.77 4.16
N ARG A 125 17.74 0.92 3.52
CA ARG A 125 17.64 -0.54 3.70
C ARG A 125 17.97 -0.88 5.15
N PHE A 126 17.20 -1.79 5.75
CA PHE A 126 17.44 -2.24 7.11
C PHE A 126 18.68 -3.13 7.23
N TYR A 127 18.90 -4.01 6.24
CA TYR A 127 20.05 -4.92 6.22
C TYR A 127 21.27 -4.31 5.53
N GLY A 128 22.44 -4.48 6.14
CA GLY A 128 23.72 -3.91 5.71
C GLY A 128 23.97 -2.50 6.24
N TYR A 129 25.22 -2.04 6.14
CA TYR A 129 25.57 -0.66 6.45
C TYR A 129 25.33 0.22 5.23
N HIS A 130 24.54 1.28 5.40
CA HIS A 130 24.30 2.29 4.38
C HIS A 130 24.61 3.66 5.01
N SER A 131 25.41 4.50 4.37
CA SER A 131 25.75 5.83 4.91
C SER A 131 24.68 6.88 4.60
N SER A 132 23.91 6.69 3.54
CA SER A 132 22.91 7.64 3.03
C SER A 132 21.56 6.97 2.77
N GLU A 133 20.52 7.79 2.63
CA GLU A 133 19.21 7.36 2.13
C GLU A 133 19.21 7.23 0.61
N GLU A 134 18.48 6.25 0.10
CA GLU A 134 18.27 5.99 -1.33
C GLU A 134 16.81 6.27 -1.70
N LEU A 135 16.53 6.35 -3.01
CA LEU A 135 15.17 6.49 -3.51
C LEU A 135 14.50 5.13 -3.67
N PHE A 136 13.28 5.03 -3.15
CA PHE A 136 12.42 3.87 -3.23
C PHE A 136 11.09 4.24 -3.86
N VAL A 137 10.55 3.33 -4.65
CA VAL A 137 9.17 3.41 -5.14
C VAL A 137 8.30 2.64 -4.16
N LYS A 138 7.37 3.35 -3.53
CA LYS A 138 6.30 2.76 -2.72
C LYS A 138 5.13 2.44 -3.64
N ILE A 139 4.77 1.17 -3.73
CA ILE A 139 3.74 0.69 -4.66
C ILE A 139 2.54 0.21 -3.85
N TYR A 140 1.38 0.81 -4.08
CA TYR A 140 0.11 0.46 -3.44
C TYR A 140 -0.64 -0.56 -4.29
N LEU A 141 -1.22 -1.57 -3.65
CA LEU A 141 -1.90 -2.68 -4.32
C LEU A 141 -3.41 -2.68 -4.06
N GLU A 142 -4.19 -3.09 -5.06
CA GLU A 142 -5.61 -3.41 -4.91
C GLU A 142 -5.79 -4.88 -4.46
N GLY A 143 -6.82 -5.15 -3.65
CA GLY A 143 -6.93 -6.33 -2.76
C GLY A 143 -6.73 -7.73 -3.39
N GLN A 144 -6.21 -8.64 -2.55
CA GLN A 144 -5.86 -10.07 -2.75
C GLN A 144 -4.51 -10.42 -3.42
N PHE A 145 -3.59 -9.48 -3.56
CA PHE A 145 -2.30 -9.75 -4.23
C PHE A 145 -1.06 -9.74 -3.35
N LEU A 146 -1.15 -9.47 -2.04
CA LEU A 146 0.01 -9.55 -1.12
C LEU A 146 0.77 -10.89 -1.25
N ALA A 147 0.06 -12.02 -1.21
CA ALA A 147 0.69 -13.34 -1.33
C ALA A 147 1.30 -13.61 -2.73
N LYS A 148 0.66 -13.09 -3.79
CA LYS A 148 1.12 -13.29 -5.18
C LYS A 148 2.31 -12.39 -5.54
N VAL A 149 2.32 -11.15 -5.03
CA VAL A 149 3.41 -10.19 -5.22
C VAL A 149 4.67 -10.67 -4.50
N CYS A 150 4.56 -11.23 -3.30
CA CYS A 150 5.70 -11.89 -2.64
C CYS A 150 6.29 -13.04 -3.50
N SER A 151 5.45 -13.84 -4.15
CA SER A 151 5.91 -14.89 -5.09
C SER A 151 6.60 -14.33 -6.34
N LEU A 152 6.15 -13.18 -6.86
CA LEU A 152 6.79 -12.47 -7.98
C LEU A 152 8.12 -11.82 -7.57
N MET A 153 8.18 -11.19 -6.40
CA MET A 153 9.40 -10.58 -5.89
C MET A 153 10.45 -11.63 -5.55
N ASN A 154 10.05 -12.81 -5.06
CA ASN A 154 10.98 -13.94 -4.90
C ASN A 154 11.61 -14.36 -6.23
N LEU A 155 10.91 -14.25 -7.37
CA LEU A 155 11.51 -14.56 -8.68
C LEU A 155 12.57 -13.53 -9.10
N ILE A 156 12.38 -12.26 -8.72
CA ILE A 156 13.34 -11.18 -8.96
C ILE A 156 14.54 -11.30 -8.00
N PHE A 157 14.30 -11.63 -6.73
CA PHE A 157 15.36 -11.87 -5.73
C PHE A 157 16.13 -13.17 -5.97
N LEU A 158 15.52 -14.22 -6.52
CA LEU A 158 16.21 -15.47 -6.85
C LEU A 158 17.20 -15.32 -8.01
N SER A 159 17.03 -14.31 -8.88
CA SER A 159 18.04 -13.97 -9.88
C SER A 159 19.33 -13.38 -9.29
N PHE A 160 19.36 -13.07 -7.98
CA PHE A 160 20.54 -12.61 -7.25
C PHE A 160 21.16 -13.68 -6.36
N SER A 161 20.62 -14.90 -6.32
CA SER A 161 21.26 -16.02 -5.62
C SER A 161 22.44 -16.64 -6.38
N SER A 162 22.71 -16.20 -7.62
CA SER A 162 23.84 -16.66 -8.43
C SER A 162 25.18 -16.01 -8.09
N PHE A 163 25.28 -15.28 -6.97
CA PHE A 163 26.54 -14.83 -6.39
C PHE A 163 26.68 -15.34 -4.96
N TRP A 164 26.68 -16.67 -4.83
CA TRP A 164 27.53 -17.39 -3.90
C TRP A 164 28.05 -18.65 -4.60
#